data_AF-A0AA87J7J0-F1
#
_entry.id   AF-A0AA87J7J0-F1
#
_cell.length_a   1.000
_cell.length_b   1.000
_cell.length_c   1.000
_cell.angle_alpha   90.00
_cell.angle_beta   90.00
_cell.angle_gamma   90.00
#
_symmetry.space_group_name_H-M   'P 1'
#
loop_
_entity.id
_entity.type
_entity.pdbx_description
1 polymer ?
#
loop_
_entity_poly.entity_id
_entity_poly.type
_entity_poly.pdbx_seq_one_letter_code
_entity_poly.pdbx_strand_id
1 'polypeptide(L)'
;MNGLKGWEKPTVINTDKAPTYGIAIAQLKAEGKCPGELVHRQVKYLNNVVETDHGRLKQLIKPVRGFKTLKTAYATIKGFEVMHALRKGQAAIFNLTGDVRGEARIVERAFGFGPSALTEAIALLAQNLENSEAAK
;
A
#
# COMPACT_ATOMS: atom_id res chain seq x y z
N MET A 1 -6.90 -5.29 20.46
CA MET A 1 -5.62 -4.59 20.17
C MET A 1 -4.34 -5.37 20.56
N ASN A 2 -4.45 -6.59 21.10
CA ASN A 2 -3.27 -7.38 21.46
C ASN A 2 -2.58 -7.89 20.18
N GLY A 3 -1.26 -7.72 20.08
CA GLY A 3 -0.46 -8.16 18.93
C GLY A 3 -0.16 -7.09 17.85
N LEU A 4 -0.85 -5.94 17.84
CA LEU A 4 -0.51 -4.82 16.95
C LEU A 4 0.76 -4.10 17.44
N LYS A 5 1.64 -3.74 16.49
CA LYS A 5 2.88 -3.00 16.76
C LYS A 5 2.55 -1.59 17.25
N GLY A 6 3.45 -0.96 18.00
CA GLY A 6 3.20 0.34 18.63
C GLY A 6 2.78 1.43 17.65
N TRP A 7 3.36 1.47 16.45
CA TRP A 7 3.02 2.43 15.40
C TRP A 7 1.69 2.16 14.68
N GLU A 8 1.11 0.98 14.85
CA GLU A 8 -0.23 0.64 14.31
C GLU A 8 -1.35 1.13 15.24
N LYS A 9 -1.01 1.64 16.42
CA LYS A 9 -1.94 2.17 17.43
C LYS A 9 -1.79 3.70 17.48
N PRO A 10 -2.63 4.46 16.77
CA PRO A 10 -2.55 5.91 16.82
C PRO A 10 -2.88 6.40 18.23
N THR A 11 -2.04 7.31 18.74
CA THR A 11 -2.29 8.05 19.98
C THR A 11 -3.14 9.29 19.74
N VAL A 12 -3.13 9.81 18.51
CA VAL A 12 -3.89 11.01 18.10
C VAL A 12 -4.51 10.78 16.72
N ILE A 13 -5.80 11.09 16.57
CA ILE A 13 -6.50 11.11 15.28
C ILE A 13 -7.02 12.52 15.01
N ASN A 14 -6.76 13.03 13.80
CA ASN A 14 -7.34 14.27 13.30
C ASN A 14 -8.42 13.97 12.27
N THR A 15 -9.60 14.57 12.39
CA THR A 15 -10.66 14.48 11.38
C THR A 15 -11.13 15.87 10.97
N ASP A 16 -12.04 15.94 10.01
CA ASP A 16 -12.84 17.14 9.80
C ASP A 16 -13.85 17.35 10.96
N LYS A 17 -14.69 18.37 10.82
CA LYS A 17 -15.71 18.75 11.80
C LYS A 17 -17.04 17.99 11.64
N ALA A 18 -17.08 16.90 10.85
CA ALA A 18 -18.30 16.12 10.71
C ALA A 18 -18.69 15.49 12.07
N PRO A 19 -19.97 15.57 12.47
CA PRO A 19 -20.42 15.11 13.79
C PRO A 19 -20.32 13.59 13.96
N THR A 20 -20.28 12.84 12.86
CA THR A 20 -20.21 11.38 12.85
C THR A 20 -18.93 10.82 13.46
N TYR A 21 -17.80 11.52 13.31
CA TYR A 21 -16.50 11.03 13.78
C TYR A 21 -16.41 10.92 15.29
N GLY A 22 -16.95 11.88 16.04
CA GLY A 22 -16.93 11.84 17.51
C GLY A 22 -17.68 10.62 18.05
N ILE A 23 -18.85 10.35 17.49
CA ILE A 23 -19.69 9.19 17.85
C ILE A 23 -18.97 7.89 17.51
N ALA A 24 -18.44 7.79 16.28
CA ALA A 24 -17.72 6.60 15.82
C ALA A 24 -16.49 6.31 16.69
N ILE A 25 -15.69 7.32 17.02
CA ILE A 25 -14.49 7.15 17.86
C ILE A 25 -14.87 6.75 19.29
N ALA A 26 -15.91 7.34 19.87
CA ALA A 26 -16.40 6.96 21.19
C ALA A 26 -16.84 5.49 21.23
N GLN A 27 -17.56 5.04 20.20
CA GLN A 27 -17.97 3.64 20.06
C GLN A 27 -16.75 2.72 19.89
N LEU A 28 -15.77 3.08 19.05
CA LEU A 28 -14.55 2.30 18.86
C LEU A 28 -13.71 2.18 20.15
N LYS A 29 -13.72 3.21 21.01
CA LYS A 29 -13.12 3.15 22.35
C LYS A 29 -13.87 2.17 23.26
N ALA A 30 -15.19 2.22 23.28
CA ALA A 30 -16.02 1.31 24.08
C ALA A 30 -15.86 -0.16 23.64
N GLU A 31 -15.70 -0.40 22.34
CA GLU A 31 -15.45 -1.73 21.77
C GLU A 31 -14.00 -2.22 21.96
N GLY A 32 -13.11 -1.42 22.56
CA GLY A 32 -11.68 -1.75 22.73
C GLY A 32 -10.89 -1.82 21.43
N LYS A 33 -11.44 -1.26 20.34
CA LYS A 33 -10.81 -1.15 19.01
C LYS A 33 -9.89 0.05 18.89
N CYS A 34 -10.06 1.06 19.74
CA CYS A 34 -9.16 2.20 19.91
C CYS A 34 -8.59 2.26 21.34
N PRO A 35 -7.37 2.79 21.54
CA PRO A 35 -6.86 3.04 22.88
C PRO A 35 -7.79 4.02 23.63
N GLY A 36 -8.03 3.79 24.92
CA GLY A 36 -8.84 4.71 25.75
C GLY A 36 -8.25 6.13 25.76
N GLU A 37 -6.93 6.23 25.82
CA GLU A 37 -6.12 7.46 25.82
C GLU A 37 -6.06 8.16 24.45
N LEU A 38 -6.62 7.58 23.39
CA LEU A 38 -6.61 8.17 22.05
C LEU A 38 -7.20 9.59 22.08
N VAL A 39 -6.44 10.57 21.62
CA VAL A 39 -6.89 11.96 21.51
C VAL A 39 -7.51 12.20 20.14
N HIS A 40 -8.77 12.63 20.11
CA HIS A 40 -9.44 13.09 18.90
C HIS A 40 -9.33 14.61 18.78
N ARG A 41 -8.88 15.11 17.63
CA ARG A 41 -8.77 16.54 17.33
C ARG A 41 -9.39 16.88 15.98
N GLN A 42 -9.80 18.14 15.81
CA GLN A 42 -10.45 18.65 14.60
C GLN A 42 -9.75 19.91 14.10
N VAL A 43 -8.46 19.79 13.79
CA VAL A 43 -7.62 20.91 13.35
C VAL A 43 -7.64 20.97 11.82
N LYS A 44 -8.17 22.06 11.27
CA LYS A 44 -8.41 22.22 9.82
C LYS A 44 -7.15 22.02 8.97
N TYR A 45 -6.03 22.66 9.32
CA TYR A 45 -4.82 22.62 8.50
C TYR A 45 -4.13 21.25 8.51
N LEU A 46 -4.38 20.41 9.52
CA LEU A 46 -3.82 19.06 9.57
C LEU A 46 -4.49 18.10 8.59
N ASN A 47 -5.69 18.44 8.12
CA ASN A 47 -6.35 17.68 7.06
C ASN A 47 -5.69 17.91 5.69
N ASN A 48 -4.90 18.98 5.53
CA ASN A 48 -4.28 19.32 4.23
C ASN A 48 -3.42 18.19 3.66
N VAL A 49 -2.76 17.40 4.51
CA VAL A 49 -1.92 16.27 4.06
C VAL A 49 -2.77 15.20 3.37
N VAL A 50 -3.87 14.80 4.00
CA VAL A 50 -4.83 13.81 3.47
C VAL A 50 -5.52 14.37 2.23
N GLU A 51 -5.95 15.63 2.25
CA GLU A 51 -6.58 16.27 1.10
C GLU A 51 -5.65 16.39 -0.10
N THR A 52 -4.35 16.65 0.13
CA THR A 52 -3.35 16.69 -0.95
C THR A 52 -3.18 15.32 -1.59
N ASP A 53 -3.11 14.26 -0.78
CA ASP A 53 -2.99 12.90 -1.28
C ASP A 53 -4.23 12.48 -2.09
N HIS A 54 -5.42 12.75 -1.54
CA HIS A 54 -6.68 12.59 -2.26
C HIS A 54 -6.75 13.39 -3.57
N GLY A 55 -6.20 14.61 -3.58
CA GLY A 55 -6.13 15.46 -4.76
C GLY A 55 -5.35 14.81 -5.91
N ARG A 56 -4.17 14.25 -5.61
CA ARG A 56 -3.35 13.53 -6.60
C ARG A 56 -4.09 12.31 -7.15
N LEU A 57 -4.72 11.53 -6.27
CA LEU A 57 -5.48 10.35 -6.68
C LEU A 57 -6.68 10.73 -7.56
N LYS A 58 -7.44 11.78 -7.19
CA LYS A 58 -8.57 12.30 -7.98
C LYS A 58 -8.12 12.82 -9.35
N GLN A 59 -6.93 13.40 -9.47
CA GLN A 59 -6.39 13.85 -10.78
C GLN A 59 -6.19 12.68 -11.75
N LEU A 60 -5.79 11.50 -11.26
CA LEU A 60 -5.64 10.30 -12.10
C LEU A 60 -6.99 9.64 -12.43
N ILE A 61 -7.95 9.71 -11.51
CA ILE A 61 -9.26 9.04 -11.65
C ILE A 61 -10.25 9.85 -12.50
N LYS A 62 -10.22 11.19 -12.43
CA LYS A 62 -11.17 12.05 -13.14
C LYS A 62 -11.18 11.84 -14.67
N PRO A 63 -10.04 11.76 -15.37
CA PRO A 63 -10.00 11.53 -16.83
C PRO A 63 -10.65 10.22 -17.25
N VAL A 64 -10.57 9.19 -16.42
CA VAL A 64 -11.15 7.85 -16.70
C VAL A 64 -12.62 7.73 -16.26
N ARG A 65 -13.28 8.85 -15.91
CA ARG A 65 -14.69 8.93 -15.48
C ARG A 65 -15.03 8.09 -14.24
N GLY A 66 -14.07 8.00 -13.31
CA GLY A 66 -14.26 7.26 -12.06
C GLY A 66 -14.26 5.75 -12.25
N PHE A 67 -14.46 5.04 -11.14
CA PHE A 67 -14.59 3.58 -11.14
C PHE A 67 -16.04 3.18 -11.43
N LYS A 68 -16.25 2.19 -12.29
CA LYS A 68 -17.59 1.68 -12.62
C LYS A 68 -18.04 0.56 -11.69
N THR A 69 -17.09 -0.16 -11.08
CA THR A 69 -17.35 -1.26 -10.15
C THR A 69 -16.31 -1.28 -9.04
N LEU A 70 -16.61 -1.91 -7.90
CA LEU A 70 -15.64 -2.08 -6.82
C LEU A 70 -14.41 -2.89 -7.27
N LYS A 71 -14.60 -3.88 -8.15
CA LYS A 71 -13.49 -4.67 -8.71
C LYS A 71 -12.51 -3.79 -9.49
N THR A 72 -13.02 -2.88 -10.32
CA THR A 72 -12.18 -1.95 -11.10
C THR A 72 -11.54 -0.88 -10.22
N ALA A 73 -12.24 -0.41 -9.19
CA ALA A 73 -11.65 0.48 -8.17
C ALA A 73 -10.46 -0.18 -7.47
N TYR A 74 -10.64 -1.40 -6.95
CA TYR A 74 -9.60 -2.12 -6.23
C TYR A 74 -8.37 -2.38 -7.10
N ALA A 75 -8.56 -2.87 -8.33
CA ALA A 75 -7.47 -3.12 -9.26
C ALA A 75 -6.70 -1.83 -9.61
N THR A 76 -7.41 -0.71 -9.80
CA THR A 76 -6.77 0.56 -10.16
C THR A 76 -6.00 1.17 -8.99
N ILE A 77 -6.59 1.18 -7.79
CA ILE A 77 -5.91 1.66 -6.58
C ILE A 77 -4.66 0.83 -6.30
N LYS A 78 -4.76 -0.50 -6.40
CA LYS A 78 -3.62 -1.41 -6.28
C LYS A 78 -2.53 -1.08 -7.31
N GLY A 79 -2.93 -0.82 -8.56
CA GLY A 79 -2.00 -0.38 -9.61
C GLY A 79 -1.27 0.92 -9.25
N PHE A 80 -1.97 1.93 -8.73
CA PHE A 80 -1.34 3.17 -8.30
C PHE A 80 -0.35 2.97 -7.15
N GLU A 81 -0.67 2.12 -6.18
CA GLU A 81 0.24 1.78 -5.07
C GLU A 81 1.51 1.11 -5.58
N VAL A 82 1.39 0.12 -6.47
CA VAL A 82 2.53 -0.57 -7.09
C VAL A 82 3.41 0.41 -7.87
N MET A 83 2.81 1.24 -8.71
CA MET A 83 3.54 2.23 -9.50
C MET A 83 4.21 3.29 -8.61
N HIS A 84 3.59 3.66 -7.50
CA HIS A 84 4.17 4.60 -6.53
C HIS A 84 5.34 4.00 -5.76
N ALA A 85 5.23 2.72 -5.36
CA ALA A 85 6.32 1.99 -4.70
C ALA A 85 7.53 1.82 -5.62
N LEU A 86 7.32 1.54 -6.91
CA LEU A 86 8.37 1.51 -7.94
C LEU A 86 9.03 2.90 -8.07
N ARG A 87 8.23 3.96 -8.27
CA ARG A 87 8.74 5.33 -8.42
C ARG A 87 9.56 5.81 -7.21
N LYS A 88 9.22 5.37 -6.01
CA LYS A 88 9.94 5.70 -4.77
C LYS A 88 11.18 4.82 -4.52
N GLY A 89 11.41 3.78 -5.32
CA GLY A 89 12.45 2.78 -5.06
C GLY A 89 12.15 1.84 -3.89
N GLN A 90 10.96 1.92 -3.29
CA GLN A 90 10.55 1.03 -2.19
C GLN A 90 10.40 -0.42 -2.67
N ALA A 91 10.14 -0.59 -3.96
CA ALA A 91 10.02 -1.89 -4.59
C ALA A 91 11.38 -2.54 -4.95
N ALA A 92 12.49 -1.83 -4.81
CA ALA A 92 13.82 -2.32 -5.21
C ALA A 92 14.22 -3.61 -4.46
N ILE A 93 13.82 -3.75 -3.19
CA ILE A 93 14.04 -4.96 -2.37
C ILE A 93 13.36 -6.19 -2.99
N PHE A 94 12.27 -5.99 -3.74
CA PHE A 94 11.53 -7.06 -4.38
C PHE A 94 11.96 -7.31 -5.84
N ASN A 95 12.90 -6.53 -6.36
CA ASN A 95 13.47 -6.70 -7.69
C ASN A 95 14.66 -7.67 -7.61
N LEU A 96 14.38 -8.96 -7.82
CA LEU A 96 15.38 -10.03 -7.66
C LEU A 96 16.47 -9.98 -8.75
N THR A 97 16.16 -9.48 -9.94
CA THR A 97 17.07 -9.41 -11.08
C THR A 97 17.79 -8.06 -11.19
N GLY A 98 17.32 -7.03 -10.48
CA GLY A 98 17.88 -5.68 -10.55
C GLY A 98 17.66 -4.97 -11.89
N ASP A 99 16.80 -5.50 -12.75
CA ASP A 99 16.54 -5.01 -14.10
C ASP A 99 15.07 -4.63 -14.31
N VAL A 100 14.76 -4.13 -15.52
CA VAL A 100 13.40 -3.75 -15.91
C VAL A 100 12.44 -4.95 -15.91
N ARG A 101 12.94 -6.17 -16.18
CA ARG A 101 12.12 -7.39 -16.14
C ARG A 101 11.70 -7.73 -14.71
N GLY A 102 12.57 -7.49 -13.73
CA GLY A 102 12.22 -7.66 -12.31
C GLY A 102 11.17 -6.66 -11.84
N GLU A 103 11.19 -5.42 -12.34
CA GLU A 103 10.10 -4.46 -12.13
C GLU A 103 8.77 -4.94 -12.73
N ALA A 104 8.80 -5.47 -13.95
CA ALA A 104 7.61 -6.06 -14.58
C ALA A 104 7.05 -7.23 -13.75
N ARG A 105 7.92 -8.11 -13.24
CA ARG A 105 7.52 -9.23 -12.37
C ARG A 105 6.94 -8.78 -11.04
N ILE A 106 7.36 -7.64 -10.49
CA ILE A 106 6.71 -7.04 -9.31
C ILE A 106 5.25 -6.69 -9.63
N VAL A 107 4.99 -6.07 -10.79
CA VAL A 107 3.64 -5.75 -11.25
C VAL A 107 2.83 -7.02 -11.46
N GLU A 108 3.37 -8.00 -12.19
CA GLU A 108 2.68 -9.27 -12.47
C GLU A 108 2.30 -10.01 -11.18
N ARG A 109 3.20 -10.07 -10.20
CA ARG A 109 2.93 -10.67 -8.88
C ARG A 109 1.85 -9.90 -8.12
N ALA A 110 1.85 -8.57 -8.19
CA ALA A 110 0.81 -7.77 -7.57
C ALA A 110 -0.58 -8.09 -8.14
N PHE A 111 -0.70 -8.50 -9.40
CA PHE A 111 -1.98 -8.85 -10.01
C PHE A 111 -2.24 -10.35 -10.15
N GLY A 112 -1.29 -11.20 -9.73
CA GLY A 112 -1.43 -12.65 -9.81
C GLY A 112 -1.28 -13.24 -11.21
N PHE A 113 -0.62 -12.52 -12.13
CA PHE A 113 -0.35 -13.00 -13.49
C PHE A 113 1.01 -13.69 -13.64
N GLY A 114 1.95 -13.38 -12.75
CA GLY A 114 3.35 -13.81 -12.84
C GLY A 114 3.73 -14.91 -11.85
N PRO A 115 4.91 -15.53 -12.03
CA PRO A 115 5.45 -16.52 -11.11
C PRO A 115 5.65 -15.93 -9.72
N SER A 116 5.56 -16.77 -8.70
CA SER A 116 5.80 -16.34 -7.32
C SER A 116 7.27 -15.89 -7.14
N ALA A 117 7.52 -15.05 -6.13
CA ALA A 117 8.88 -14.62 -5.78
C ALA A 117 9.82 -15.81 -5.52
N LEU A 118 9.29 -16.88 -4.92
CA LEU A 118 10.03 -18.10 -4.64
C LEU A 118 10.40 -18.83 -5.93
N THR A 119 9.44 -18.99 -6.85
CA THR A 119 9.66 -19.64 -8.15
C THR A 119 10.73 -18.91 -8.94
N GLU A 120 10.69 -17.58 -8.94
CA GLU A 120 11.69 -16.74 -9.59
C GLU A 120 13.08 -16.88 -8.95
N ALA A 121 13.17 -16.85 -7.63
CA ALA A 121 14.44 -17.02 -6.92
C ALA A 121 15.07 -18.40 -7.18
N ILE A 122 14.27 -19.46 -7.21
CA ILE A 122 14.74 -20.82 -7.53
C ILE A 122 15.30 -20.88 -8.95
N ALA A 123 14.60 -20.28 -9.94
CA ALA A 123 15.06 -20.25 -11.32
C ALA A 123 16.39 -19.50 -11.48
N LEU A 124 16.57 -18.39 -10.75
CA LEU A 124 17.83 -17.64 -10.76
C LEU A 124 18.99 -18.43 -10.14
N LEU A 125 18.74 -19.14 -9.03
CA LEU A 125 19.75 -20.00 -8.41
C LEU A 125 20.15 -21.15 -9.33
N ALA A 126 19.19 -21.79 -9.99
CA ALA A 126 19.45 -22.86 -10.96
C ALA A 126 20.33 -22.36 -12.12
N GLN A 127 20.01 -21.21 -12.72
CA GLN A 127 20.82 -20.61 -13.78
C GLN A 127 22.24 -20.26 -13.32
N ASN A 128 22.39 -19.74 -12.11
CA ASN A 128 23.72 -19.41 -11.57
C ASN A 128 24.58 -20.67 -11.33
N LEU A 129 23.98 -21.78 -10.90
CA LEU A 129 24.65 -23.06 -10.74
C LEU A 129 25.09 -23.63 -12.09
N GLU A 130 24.19 -23.66 -13.07
CA GLU A 130 24.48 -24.12 -14.44
C GLU A 130 25.62 -23.31 -15.08
N ASN A 131 25.59 -21.97 -14.92
CA ASN A 131 26.65 -21.09 -15.42
C ASN A 131 28.00 -21.33 -14.70
N SER A 132 27.97 -21.68 -13.41
CA SER A 132 29.19 -22.00 -12.67
C SER A 132 29.77 -23.36 -13.05
N GLU A 133 28.94 -24.32 -13.44
CA GLU A 133 29.39 -25.63 -13.93
C GLU A 133 29.95 -25.54 -15.35
N ALA A 134 29.35 -24.71 -16.21
CA ALA A 134 29.84 -24.47 -17.58
C ALA A 134 31.14 -23.65 -17.65
N ALA A 135 31.51 -22.95 -16.58
CA ALA A 135 32.74 -22.15 -16.48
C ALA A 135 33.95 -22.93 -15.91
N LYS A 136 33.76 -24.20 -15.53
CA LYS A 136 34.82 -25.14 -15.16
C LYS A 136 35.26 -25.96 -16.36
#